data_AF-A0A1S8THP4-F1
#
_entry.id   AF-A0A1S8THP4-F1
#
_cell.length_a   1.000
_cell.length_b   1.000
_cell.length_c   1.000
_cell.angle_alpha   90.00
_cell.angle_beta   90.00
_cell.angle_gamma   90.00
#
_symmetry.space_group_name_H-M   'P 1'
#
loop_
_entity.id
_entity.type
_entity.pdbx_description
1 polymer ?
#
loop_
_entity_poly.entity_id
_entity_poly.type
_entity_poly.pdbx_seq_one_letter_code
_entity_poly.pdbx_strand_id
1 'polypeptide(L)'
;MIGYTYNGKIINKNDKFYFYDISSGKVILMSNKIAEFLIACKRLSFSKMLEKKYYSTNELRELCIKCKPLLMEKIIYTNEQEDINNFTFDFYNINFIFDLHIKFEDNLENIQKQKANFENIVDFMNENSYKAKVIHITLTGENKLVLEYALKNLRELFNKQKVFFTINSNEKFRYIDKYIFCLDNKIKYEYFKENKEFMNIEKYLNYWYYNTPIELRSNNTIIGDKLIEKFEPFIRELREYPVKYKEMCKIFISLKKGEKRIFNCSGGINSLYFNFSTGEFKPCNKSDEVIGNLETGINKESRSFYLKNSIFNKHNCKNCWAKYICSGGCTLSSTKSCDNYKGILENIIIIYYYITQRYPEILESIQEEIEIVRHPCTLSPISEKCIINKS
;
A
#
# COMPACT_ATOMS: atom_id res chain seq x y z
N MET A 1 9.02 38.54 -4.66
CA MET A 1 9.25 37.09 -4.84
C MET A 1 8.20 36.34 -4.03
N ILE A 2 7.47 35.44 -4.68
CA ILE A 2 6.66 34.43 -3.98
C ILE A 2 7.68 33.55 -3.22
N GLY A 3 7.42 33.20 -1.96
CA GLY A 3 8.36 32.42 -1.16
C GLY A 3 8.61 31.02 -1.75
N TYR A 4 9.35 30.17 -1.03
CA TYR A 4 9.52 28.78 -1.46
C TYR A 4 8.26 27.94 -1.19
N THR A 5 7.94 27.02 -2.10
CA THR A 5 6.93 25.98 -1.92
C THR A 5 7.59 24.59 -1.94
N TYR A 6 6.89 23.56 -1.47
CA TYR A 6 7.37 22.19 -1.48
C TYR A 6 6.23 21.17 -1.35
N ASN A 7 6.42 20.03 -1.99
CA ASN A 7 5.49 18.90 -1.96
C ASN A 7 6.02 17.87 -0.94
N GLY A 8 5.42 17.84 0.25
CA GLY A 8 5.95 17.03 1.32
C GLY A 8 5.62 17.55 2.71
N LYS A 9 6.33 16.99 3.70
CA LYS A 9 6.10 17.26 5.12
C LYS A 9 7.44 17.51 5.82
N ILE A 10 7.51 18.63 6.54
CA ILE A 10 8.54 18.86 7.55
C ILE A 10 8.00 18.31 8.88
N ILE A 11 8.75 17.39 9.47
CA ILE A 11 8.46 16.69 10.72
C ILE A 11 9.45 17.21 11.76
N ASN A 12 8.95 17.75 12.87
CA ASN A 12 9.78 18.14 14.00
C ASN A 12 9.71 17.06 15.08
N LYS A 13 10.86 16.48 15.45
CA LYS A 13 10.96 15.50 16.53
C LYS A 13 12.28 15.68 17.26
N ASN A 14 12.24 15.92 18.58
CA ASN A 14 13.40 16.08 19.46
C ASN A 14 14.42 17.10 18.91
N ASP A 15 13.91 18.29 18.59
CA ASP A 15 14.67 19.42 18.04
C ASP A 15 15.41 19.12 16.72
N LYS A 16 15.00 18.06 16.01
CA LYS A 16 15.45 17.71 14.67
C LYS A 16 14.31 17.83 13.68
N PHE A 17 14.63 18.36 12.50
CA PHE A 17 13.68 18.53 11.41
C PHE A 17 13.96 17.55 10.28
N TYR A 18 12.99 16.70 9.98
CA TYR A 18 13.04 15.75 8.87
C TYR A 18 12.11 16.23 7.77
N PHE A 19 12.62 16.38 6.56
CA PHE A 19 11.84 16.68 5.39
C PHE A 19 11.57 15.40 4.61
N TYR A 20 10.29 15.03 4.50
CA TYR A 20 9.82 13.97 3.62
C TYR A 20 9.32 14.57 2.31
N ASP A 21 9.96 14.20 1.19
CA ASP A 21 9.49 14.53 -0.16
C ASP A 21 8.48 13.48 -0.63
N ILE A 22 7.26 13.94 -0.91
CA ILE A 22 6.18 13.06 -1.38
C ILE A 22 6.45 12.49 -2.80
N SER A 23 7.25 13.18 -3.61
CA SER A 23 7.46 12.83 -5.01
C SER A 23 8.49 11.73 -5.19
N SER A 24 9.61 11.81 -4.47
CA SER A 24 10.71 10.85 -4.55
C SER A 24 10.74 9.82 -3.42
N GLY A 25 9.99 10.04 -2.33
CA GLY A 25 10.09 9.21 -1.12
C GLY A 25 11.32 9.53 -0.25
N LYS A 26 12.16 10.49 -0.67
CA LYS A 26 13.37 10.88 0.08
C LYS A 26 13.04 11.49 1.44
N VAL A 27 13.90 11.22 2.41
CA VAL A 27 13.85 11.82 3.75
C VAL A 27 15.19 12.47 4.04
N ILE A 28 15.18 13.75 4.38
CA ILE A 28 16.39 14.57 4.57
C ILE A 28 16.35 15.21 5.95
N LEU A 29 17.46 15.14 6.69
CA LEU A 29 17.63 15.90 7.92
C LEU A 29 17.99 17.35 7.56
N MET A 30 17.17 18.30 8.01
CA MET A 30 17.34 19.73 7.80
C MET A 30 17.89 20.42 9.04
N SER A 31 18.64 21.50 8.82
CA SER A 31 18.95 22.44 9.91
C SER A 31 17.71 23.21 10.35
N ASN A 32 17.63 23.54 11.64
CA ASN A 32 16.48 24.23 12.24
C ASN A 32 16.14 25.52 11.48
N LYS A 33 17.15 26.34 11.17
CA LYS A 33 16.98 27.60 10.43
C LYS A 33 16.33 27.41 9.06
N ILE A 34 16.72 26.37 8.32
CA ILE A 34 16.15 26.09 6.99
C ILE A 34 14.73 25.56 7.12
N ALA A 35 14.48 24.65 8.06
CA ALA A 35 13.16 24.09 8.28
C ALA A 35 12.13 25.15 8.69
N GLU A 36 12.48 26.00 9.67
CA GLU A 36 11.63 27.12 10.12
C GLU A 36 11.34 28.11 8.98
N PHE A 37 12.37 28.44 8.19
CA PHE A 37 12.22 29.31 7.03
C PHE A 37 11.27 28.72 5.98
N LEU A 38 11.40 27.44 5.63
CA LEU A 38 10.51 26.78 4.68
C LEU A 38 9.07 26.68 5.22
N ILE A 39 8.89 26.41 6.51
CA ILE A 39 7.57 26.44 7.17
C ILE A 39 6.94 27.83 7.05
N ALA A 40 7.72 28.90 7.25
CA ALA A 40 7.26 30.26 7.09
C ALA A 40 6.87 30.55 5.63
N CYS A 41 7.61 30.04 4.65
CA CYS A 41 7.34 30.23 3.23
C CYS A 41 5.99 29.65 2.80
N LYS A 42 5.49 28.60 3.46
CA LYS A 42 4.12 28.08 3.22
C LYS A 42 3.00 29.04 3.63
N ARG A 43 3.29 30.03 4.48
CA ARG A 43 2.27 30.93 5.06
C ARG A 43 2.41 32.37 4.59
N LEU A 44 3.62 32.78 4.20
CA LEU A 44 3.98 34.17 3.96
C LEU A 44 4.89 34.30 2.73
N SER A 45 4.70 35.38 1.98
CA SER A 45 5.67 35.80 0.97
C SER A 45 6.88 36.48 1.62
N PHE A 46 8.01 36.57 0.91
CA PHE A 46 9.20 37.27 1.41
C PHE A 46 8.91 38.72 1.81
N SER A 47 8.10 39.44 1.03
CA SER A 47 7.71 40.81 1.35
C SER A 47 6.97 40.88 2.69
N LYS A 48 6.03 39.96 2.94
CA LYS A 48 5.30 39.89 4.22
C LYS A 48 6.20 39.48 5.40
N MET A 49 7.21 38.64 5.15
CA MET A 49 8.18 38.28 6.19
C MET A 49 9.05 39.47 6.61
N LEU A 50 9.49 40.28 5.65
CA LEU A 50 10.25 41.51 5.89
C LEU A 50 9.39 42.55 6.63
N GLU A 51 8.16 42.76 6.16
CA GLU A 51 7.19 43.69 6.78
C GLU A 51 6.92 43.32 8.25
N LYS A 52 6.73 42.03 8.54
CA LYS A 52 6.52 41.52 9.90
C LYS A 52 7.80 41.38 10.73
N LYS A 53 8.96 41.73 10.18
CA LYS A 53 10.28 41.64 10.82
C LYS A 53 10.60 40.22 11.33
N TYR A 54 10.09 39.18 10.68
CA TYR A 54 10.48 37.80 10.99
C TYR A 54 11.90 37.50 10.52
N TYR A 55 12.35 38.17 9.47
CA TYR A 55 13.70 38.10 8.93
C TYR A 55 14.14 39.47 8.43
N SER A 56 15.44 39.74 8.48
CA SER A 56 16.08 40.84 7.77
C SER A 56 16.34 40.50 6.30
N THR A 57 16.65 41.51 5.49
CA THR A 57 16.99 41.30 4.07
C THR A 57 18.24 40.43 3.90
N ASN A 58 19.23 40.59 4.77
CA ASN A 58 20.46 39.80 4.72
C ASN A 58 20.20 38.34 5.12
N GLU A 59 19.42 38.11 6.18
CA GLU A 59 19.04 36.75 6.59
C GLU A 59 18.27 36.01 5.50
N LEU A 60 17.32 36.67 4.83
CA LEU A 60 16.60 36.05 3.70
C LEU A 60 17.54 35.69 2.56
N ARG A 61 18.52 36.55 2.22
CA ARG A 61 19.52 36.26 1.18
C ARG A 61 20.37 35.04 1.55
N GLU A 62 20.85 34.97 2.79
CA GLU A 62 21.64 33.82 3.26
C GLU A 62 20.83 32.53 3.25
N LEU A 63 19.57 32.56 3.69
CA LEU A 63 18.67 31.42 3.66
C LEU A 63 18.39 30.96 2.23
N CYS A 64 18.20 31.90 1.29
CA CYS A 64 18.04 31.58 -0.13
C CYS A 64 19.27 30.89 -0.72
N ILE A 65 20.49 31.35 -0.37
CA ILE A 65 21.74 30.70 -0.81
C ILE A 65 21.80 29.26 -0.27
N LYS A 66 21.47 29.05 1.01
CA LYS A 66 21.44 27.72 1.64
C LYS A 66 20.34 26.81 1.08
N CYS A 67 19.26 27.38 0.55
CA CYS A 67 18.19 26.65 -0.12
C CYS A 67 18.50 26.28 -1.58
N LYS A 68 19.56 26.83 -2.18
CA LYS A 68 19.93 26.57 -3.59
C LYS A 68 20.12 25.09 -3.93
N PRO A 69 20.79 24.25 -3.10
CA PRO A 69 20.88 22.82 -3.36
C PRO A 69 19.51 22.13 -3.43
N LEU A 70 18.58 22.50 -2.54
CA LEU A 70 17.23 21.94 -2.50
C LEU A 70 16.42 22.31 -3.76
N LEU A 71 16.64 23.51 -4.32
CA LEU A 71 16.05 23.89 -5.61
C LEU A 71 16.64 23.06 -6.76
N MET A 72 17.95 22.88 -6.79
CA MET A 72 18.63 22.10 -7.83
C MET A 72 18.18 20.63 -7.83
N GLU A 73 17.93 20.07 -6.64
CA GLU A 73 17.41 18.73 -6.46
C GLU A 73 15.90 18.60 -6.64
N LYS A 74 15.19 19.70 -6.95
CA LYS A 74 13.72 19.76 -7.06
C LYS A 74 13.00 19.26 -5.80
N ILE A 75 13.54 19.60 -4.64
CA ILE A 75 12.93 19.34 -3.32
C ILE A 75 11.99 20.49 -2.94
N ILE A 76 12.39 21.72 -3.26
CA ILE A 76 11.60 22.94 -3.09
C ILE A 76 11.49 23.69 -4.42
N TYR A 77 10.56 24.64 -4.50
CA TYR A 77 10.24 25.38 -5.72
C TYR A 77 10.00 26.86 -5.43
N THR A 78 10.20 27.73 -6.42
CA THR A 78 9.94 29.18 -6.30
C THR A 78 8.53 29.60 -6.72
N ASN A 79 7.80 28.70 -7.36
CA ASN A 79 6.39 28.86 -7.76
C ASN A 79 5.59 27.69 -7.21
N GLU A 80 4.26 27.80 -7.15
CA GLU A 80 3.42 26.61 -6.94
C GLU A 80 3.67 25.63 -8.08
N GLN A 81 4.13 24.44 -7.75
CA GLN A 81 4.24 23.37 -8.74
C GLN A 81 2.98 22.51 -8.69
N GLU A 82 2.40 22.30 -9.87
CA GLU A 82 1.27 21.42 -10.12
C GLU A 82 1.63 19.99 -9.71
N ASP A 83 1.28 19.60 -8.48
CA ASP A 83 1.37 18.21 -7.98
C ASP A 83 0.40 17.25 -8.73
N ILE A 84 -0.15 17.67 -9.88
CA ILE A 84 -1.32 17.08 -10.53
C ILE A 84 -1.07 16.64 -11.99
N ASN A 85 -0.11 17.23 -12.72
CA ASN A 85 -0.09 17.03 -14.19
C ASN A 85 0.69 15.81 -14.73
N ASN A 86 1.39 15.04 -13.89
CA ASN A 86 2.22 13.92 -14.38
C ASN A 86 1.71 12.52 -14.04
N PHE A 87 0.60 12.36 -13.31
CA PHE A 87 0.13 11.04 -12.84
C PHE A 87 -1.35 10.76 -13.11
N THR A 88 -1.96 11.48 -14.04
CA THR A 88 -3.23 11.10 -14.69
C THR A 88 -2.98 10.05 -15.78
N PHE A 89 -2.20 9.02 -15.49
CA PHE A 89 -2.07 7.87 -16.38
C PHE A 89 -3.34 7.03 -16.27
N ASP A 90 -4.31 7.18 -17.17
CA ASP A 90 -5.34 6.19 -17.57
C ASP A 90 -5.95 5.22 -16.52
N PHE A 91 -5.96 5.57 -15.22
CA PHE A 91 -6.46 4.67 -14.16
C PHE A 91 -7.95 4.39 -14.30
N TYR A 92 -8.68 5.32 -14.92
CA TYR A 92 -10.11 5.19 -15.21
C TYR A 92 -10.40 4.12 -16.29
N ASN A 93 -9.36 3.61 -16.98
CA ASN A 93 -9.46 2.56 -18.00
C ASN A 93 -9.09 1.16 -17.48
N ILE A 94 -8.89 0.97 -16.18
CA ILE A 94 -8.71 -0.37 -15.56
C ILE A 94 -10.08 -1.05 -15.46
N ASN A 95 -10.56 -1.56 -16.60
CA ASN A 95 -11.81 -2.34 -16.67
C ASN A 95 -11.55 -3.82 -16.98
N PHE A 96 -10.48 -4.38 -16.40
CA PHE A 96 -10.15 -5.80 -16.52
C PHE A 96 -9.78 -6.38 -15.15
N ILE A 97 -9.93 -7.69 -15.01
CA ILE A 97 -9.69 -8.46 -13.79
C ILE A 97 -8.35 -9.17 -13.91
N PHE A 98 -7.49 -8.95 -12.91
CA PHE A 98 -6.14 -9.51 -12.82
C PHE A 98 -6.05 -10.57 -11.71
N ASP A 99 -6.95 -10.51 -10.74
CA ASP A 99 -6.94 -11.35 -9.55
C ASP A 99 -8.35 -11.82 -9.21
N LEU A 100 -8.52 -13.12 -9.00
CA LEU A 100 -9.80 -13.73 -8.64
C LEU A 100 -9.63 -14.63 -7.43
N HIS A 101 -10.29 -14.30 -6.33
CA HIS A 101 -10.35 -15.11 -5.12
C HIS A 101 -11.60 -15.95 -5.16
N ILE A 102 -11.48 -17.26 -5.28
CA ILE A 102 -12.61 -18.18 -5.30
C ILE A 102 -12.77 -18.82 -3.92
N LYS A 103 -13.97 -18.70 -3.35
CA LYS A 103 -14.37 -19.39 -2.12
C LYS A 103 -15.16 -20.64 -2.46
N PHE A 104 -14.70 -21.77 -1.96
CA PHE A 104 -15.43 -23.03 -2.00
C PHE A 104 -16.08 -23.30 -0.65
N GLU A 105 -17.25 -23.94 -0.68
CA GLU A 105 -17.84 -24.59 0.48
C GLU A 105 -17.16 -25.95 0.73
N ASP A 106 -17.27 -26.46 1.95
CA ASP A 106 -16.53 -27.66 2.36
C ASP A 106 -17.17 -28.99 1.95
N ASN A 107 -18.18 -28.94 1.07
CA ASN A 107 -18.91 -30.10 0.58
C ASN A 107 -18.51 -30.43 -0.87
N LEU A 108 -17.77 -31.53 -1.03
CA LEU A 108 -17.26 -32.00 -2.33
C LEU A 108 -18.39 -32.38 -3.30
N GLU A 109 -19.46 -33.02 -2.84
CA GLU A 109 -20.57 -33.45 -3.70
C GLU A 109 -21.30 -32.25 -4.30
N ASN A 110 -21.51 -31.19 -3.52
CA ASN A 110 -22.15 -29.96 -4.00
C ASN A 110 -21.31 -29.30 -5.11
N ILE A 111 -20.00 -29.24 -4.93
CA ILE A 111 -19.09 -28.66 -5.91
C ILE A 111 -19.02 -29.50 -7.18
N GLN A 112 -19.04 -30.83 -7.05
CA GLN A 112 -19.10 -31.73 -8.20
C GLN A 112 -20.38 -31.54 -9.02
N LYS A 113 -21.52 -31.23 -8.37
CA LYS A 113 -22.79 -30.92 -9.05
C LYS A 113 -22.75 -29.57 -9.78
N GLN A 114 -21.89 -28.65 -9.38
CA GLN A 114 -21.72 -27.32 -9.96
C GLN A 114 -20.63 -27.28 -11.04
N LYS A 115 -20.47 -28.37 -11.81
CA LYS A 115 -19.40 -28.48 -12.81
C LYS A 115 -19.42 -27.35 -13.85
N ALA A 116 -20.62 -26.90 -14.26
CA ALA A 116 -20.80 -25.79 -15.19
C ALA A 116 -20.16 -24.47 -14.69
N ASN A 117 -20.13 -24.24 -13.37
CA ASN A 117 -19.51 -23.04 -12.79
C ASN A 117 -18.00 -22.98 -13.06
N PHE A 118 -17.32 -24.12 -13.21
CA PHE A 118 -15.90 -24.14 -13.59
C PHE A 118 -15.67 -23.67 -15.02
N GLU A 119 -16.53 -24.05 -15.97
CA GLU A 119 -16.41 -23.60 -17.37
C GLU A 119 -16.77 -22.12 -17.46
N ASN A 120 -17.90 -21.73 -16.87
CA ASN A 120 -18.36 -20.34 -16.85
C ASN A 120 -17.35 -19.40 -16.20
N ILE A 121 -16.63 -19.81 -15.15
CA ILE A 121 -15.63 -18.94 -14.50
C ILE A 121 -14.39 -18.75 -15.36
N VAL A 122 -13.99 -19.78 -16.09
CA VAL A 122 -12.87 -19.70 -17.03
C VAL A 122 -13.24 -18.76 -18.17
N ASP A 123 -14.44 -18.88 -18.72
CA ASP A 123 -14.94 -18.01 -19.79
C ASP A 123 -15.07 -16.56 -19.31
N PHE A 124 -15.66 -16.35 -18.12
CA PHE A 124 -15.71 -15.06 -17.47
C PHE A 124 -14.33 -14.43 -17.35
N MET A 125 -13.32 -15.20 -16.90
CA MET A 125 -11.97 -14.69 -16.77
C MET A 125 -11.36 -14.34 -18.13
N ASN A 126 -11.54 -15.13 -19.18
CA ASN A 126 -11.05 -14.78 -20.51
C ASN A 126 -11.64 -13.47 -21.02
N GLU A 127 -12.95 -13.29 -20.88
CA GLU A 127 -13.65 -12.09 -21.31
C GLU A 127 -13.20 -10.85 -20.53
N ASN A 128 -12.94 -11.01 -19.23
CA ASN A 128 -12.68 -9.90 -18.33
C ASN A 128 -11.20 -9.65 -18.06
N SER A 129 -10.29 -10.45 -18.58
CA SER A 129 -8.83 -10.32 -18.37
C SER A 129 -8.04 -9.99 -19.64
N TYR A 130 -8.72 -9.68 -20.75
CA TYR A 130 -8.16 -9.48 -22.11
C TYR A 130 -6.93 -8.55 -22.24
N LYS A 131 -6.60 -7.73 -21.23
CA LYS A 131 -5.39 -6.88 -21.19
C LYS A 131 -4.28 -7.40 -20.25
N ALA A 132 -4.54 -8.44 -19.47
CA ALA A 132 -3.63 -8.98 -18.45
C ALA A 132 -2.70 -10.05 -19.04
N LYS A 133 -1.38 -9.90 -18.84
CA LYS A 133 -0.36 -10.90 -19.21
C LYS A 133 -0.40 -12.14 -18.32
N VAL A 134 -0.83 -11.95 -17.08
CA VAL A 134 -0.86 -12.97 -16.03
C VAL A 134 -2.16 -12.77 -15.27
N ILE A 135 -2.80 -13.86 -14.87
CA ILE A 135 -3.99 -13.83 -14.03
C ILE A 135 -3.68 -14.62 -12.75
N HIS A 136 -3.98 -14.03 -11.61
CA HIS A 136 -3.88 -14.70 -10.32
C HIS A 136 -5.23 -15.27 -9.93
N ILE A 137 -5.21 -16.53 -9.50
CA ILE A 137 -6.38 -17.18 -8.94
C ILE A 137 -6.01 -17.67 -7.54
N THR A 138 -6.77 -17.25 -6.55
CA THR A 138 -6.59 -17.70 -5.17
C THR A 138 -7.76 -18.59 -4.79
N LEU A 139 -7.49 -19.84 -4.40
CA LEU A 139 -8.53 -20.78 -3.96
C LEU A 139 -8.58 -20.79 -2.43
N THR A 140 -9.78 -20.59 -1.89
CA THR A 140 -10.03 -20.54 -0.44
C THR A 140 -11.15 -21.50 -0.06
N GLY A 141 -10.99 -22.18 1.07
CA GLY A 141 -11.88 -23.25 1.55
C GLY A 141 -11.22 -23.95 2.73
N GLU A 142 -11.99 -24.64 3.57
CA GLU A 142 -11.47 -25.36 4.73
C GLU A 142 -11.13 -26.82 4.38
N ASN A 143 -11.83 -27.39 3.41
CA ASN A 143 -11.65 -28.76 2.96
C ASN A 143 -10.56 -28.89 1.88
N LYS A 144 -9.48 -29.61 2.23
CA LYS A 144 -8.35 -29.86 1.32
C LYS A 144 -8.75 -30.61 0.05
N LEU A 145 -9.60 -31.63 0.14
CA LEU A 145 -10.02 -32.44 -1.01
C LEU A 145 -10.83 -31.62 -2.01
N VAL A 146 -11.64 -30.70 -1.50
CA VAL A 146 -12.38 -29.73 -2.31
C VAL A 146 -11.41 -28.83 -3.09
N LEU A 147 -10.39 -28.29 -2.41
CA LEU A 147 -9.41 -27.42 -3.06
C LEU A 147 -8.57 -28.17 -4.11
N GLU A 148 -8.18 -29.41 -3.83
CA GLU A 148 -7.47 -30.27 -4.80
C GLU A 148 -8.32 -30.58 -6.03
N TYR A 149 -9.60 -30.91 -5.82
CA TYR A 149 -10.55 -31.14 -6.90
C TYR A 149 -10.75 -29.89 -7.76
N ALA A 150 -10.97 -28.74 -7.12
CA ALA A 150 -11.13 -27.46 -7.81
C ALA A 150 -9.87 -27.07 -8.60
N LEU A 151 -8.69 -27.22 -7.99
CA LEU A 151 -7.41 -26.97 -8.63
C LEU A 151 -7.23 -27.81 -9.89
N LYS A 152 -7.54 -29.10 -9.82
CA LYS A 152 -7.45 -30.01 -10.97
C LYS A 152 -8.35 -29.56 -12.12
N ASN A 153 -9.63 -29.29 -11.84
CA ASN A 153 -10.60 -28.90 -12.88
C ASN A 153 -10.23 -27.55 -13.53
N LEU A 154 -9.87 -26.54 -12.73
CA LEU A 154 -9.45 -25.24 -13.25
C LEU A 154 -8.18 -25.36 -14.10
N ARG A 155 -7.18 -26.14 -13.66
CA ARG A 155 -5.95 -26.39 -14.44
C ARG A 155 -6.25 -27.03 -15.79
N GLU A 156 -7.11 -28.04 -15.83
CA GLU A 156 -7.48 -28.72 -17.08
C GLU A 156 -8.19 -27.77 -18.05
N LEU A 157 -9.09 -26.91 -17.57
CA LEU A 157 -9.80 -25.93 -18.40
C LEU A 157 -8.88 -24.84 -18.92
N PHE A 158 -8.07 -24.24 -18.05
CA PHE A 158 -7.15 -23.17 -18.44
C PHE A 158 -6.03 -23.63 -19.37
N ASN A 159 -5.52 -24.87 -19.20
CA ASN A 159 -4.51 -25.43 -20.11
C ASN A 159 -5.03 -25.58 -21.55
N LYS A 160 -6.32 -25.85 -21.73
CA LYS A 160 -6.93 -25.92 -23.08
C LYS A 160 -6.91 -24.57 -23.80
N GLN A 161 -6.82 -23.45 -23.06
CA GLN A 161 -6.98 -22.10 -23.60
C GLN A 161 -5.65 -21.32 -23.72
N LYS A 162 -4.50 -21.92 -23.39
CA LYS A 162 -3.14 -21.32 -23.51
C LYS A 162 -2.92 -20.01 -22.74
N VAL A 163 -3.58 -19.81 -21.60
CA VAL A 163 -3.35 -18.65 -20.73
C VAL A 163 -2.47 -19.04 -19.54
N PHE A 164 -1.54 -18.16 -19.12
CA PHE A 164 -0.62 -18.41 -18.00
C PHE A 164 -1.24 -17.98 -16.66
N PHE A 165 -1.29 -18.90 -15.68
CA PHE A 165 -1.87 -18.64 -14.37
C PHE A 165 -0.98 -19.13 -13.22
N THR A 166 -1.09 -18.44 -12.09
CA THR A 166 -0.60 -18.93 -10.81
C THR A 166 -1.78 -19.17 -9.89
N ILE A 167 -1.90 -20.38 -9.32
CA ILE A 167 -3.00 -20.74 -8.42
C ILE A 167 -2.46 -20.86 -7.00
N ASN A 168 -2.83 -19.95 -6.11
CA ASN A 168 -2.47 -20.04 -4.69
C ASN A 168 -3.63 -20.66 -3.88
N SER A 169 -3.39 -21.79 -3.23
CA SER A 169 -4.24 -22.27 -2.13
C SER A 169 -3.81 -21.63 -0.79
N ASN A 170 -4.72 -21.64 0.19
CA ASN A 170 -4.64 -21.08 1.55
C ASN A 170 -3.23 -20.90 2.20
N GLU A 171 -3.07 -20.01 3.18
CA GLU A 171 -1.76 -19.72 3.83
C GLU A 171 -1.03 -20.95 4.42
N LYS A 172 -1.73 -22.05 4.72
CA LYS A 172 -1.12 -23.33 5.14
C LYS A 172 -0.58 -24.19 3.99
N PHE A 173 -1.00 -23.95 2.76
CA PHE A 173 -0.64 -24.72 1.58
C PHE A 173 -0.49 -23.79 0.37
N ARG A 174 0.58 -22.97 0.32
CA ARG A 174 0.90 -22.24 -0.92
C ARG A 174 1.48 -23.20 -1.95
N TYR A 175 0.71 -23.50 -2.99
CA TYR A 175 1.20 -24.12 -4.22
C TYR A 175 1.61 -23.00 -5.20
N ILE A 176 2.89 -22.72 -5.33
CA ILE A 176 3.42 -21.97 -6.47
C ILE A 176 4.22 -22.99 -7.28
N ASP A 177 3.91 -23.17 -8.57
CA ASP A 177 4.59 -24.10 -9.49
C ASP A 177 6.05 -23.66 -9.83
N LYS A 178 6.75 -23.06 -8.88
CA LYS A 178 8.22 -22.98 -8.88
C LYS A 178 8.90 -22.79 -7.51
N TYR A 179 8.18 -22.57 -6.41
CA TYR A 179 8.77 -22.55 -5.06
C TYR A 179 7.70 -22.92 -4.02
N ILE A 180 7.92 -24.03 -3.31
CA ILE A 180 7.10 -24.40 -2.14
C ILE A 180 7.52 -23.50 -0.98
N PHE A 181 6.63 -22.63 -0.51
CA PHE A 181 6.74 -22.02 0.82
C PHE A 181 5.59 -22.55 1.69
N CYS A 182 5.82 -23.66 2.37
CA CYS A 182 5.08 -23.96 3.59
C CYS A 182 5.52 -22.93 4.65
N LEU A 183 4.71 -21.89 4.87
CA LEU A 183 4.80 -21.15 6.12
C LEU A 183 4.13 -22.01 7.19
N ASP A 184 4.89 -22.95 7.71
CA ASP A 184 4.57 -23.63 8.96
C ASP A 184 4.65 -22.57 10.05
N ASN A 185 3.57 -21.80 10.23
CA ASN A 185 3.47 -20.69 11.20
C ASN A 185 3.37 -21.23 12.64
N LYS A 186 4.22 -22.19 13.00
CA LYS A 186 4.70 -22.37 14.38
C LYS A 186 5.91 -21.46 14.61
N ILE A 187 5.80 -20.17 14.27
CA ILE A 187 6.66 -19.18 14.93
C ILE A 187 6.13 -19.11 16.36
N LYS A 188 6.85 -19.75 17.29
CA LYS A 188 6.57 -19.64 18.72
C LYS A 188 6.64 -18.16 19.10
N TYR A 189 5.48 -17.53 19.28
CA TYR A 189 5.32 -16.14 19.75
C TYR A 189 5.72 -15.94 21.23
N GLU A 190 6.46 -16.88 21.84
CA GLU A 190 6.70 -16.92 23.29
C GLU A 190 7.89 -16.08 23.78
N TYR A 191 8.73 -15.58 22.88
CA TYR A 191 9.73 -14.57 23.22
C TYR A 191 9.27 -13.20 22.68
N PHE A 192 10.01 -12.11 22.91
CA PHE A 192 9.75 -10.78 22.30
C PHE A 192 8.74 -9.88 23.05
N LYS A 193 8.99 -9.64 24.35
CA LYS A 193 8.38 -8.53 25.09
C LYS A 193 9.04 -7.16 24.80
N GLU A 194 10.21 -7.11 24.15
CA GLU A 194 11.07 -5.92 24.15
C GLU A 194 10.67 -4.80 23.16
N ASN A 195 9.92 -5.13 22.08
CA ASN A 195 9.53 -4.19 21.02
C ASN A 195 8.00 -4.03 20.88
N LYS A 196 7.30 -3.94 22.01
CA LYS A 196 5.83 -3.85 22.06
C LYS A 196 5.29 -2.63 21.30
N GLU A 197 6.03 -1.53 21.31
CA GLU A 197 5.70 -0.28 20.63
C GLU A 197 5.63 -0.46 19.12
N PHE A 198 6.63 -1.08 18.51
CA PHE A 198 6.65 -1.41 17.08
C PHE A 198 5.54 -2.40 16.72
N MET A 199 5.25 -3.36 17.60
CA MET A 199 4.13 -4.28 17.39
C MET A 199 2.77 -3.59 17.44
N ASN A 200 2.59 -2.57 18.28
CA ASN A 200 1.36 -1.78 18.30
C ASN A 200 1.19 -0.97 17.02
N ILE A 201 2.30 -0.44 16.47
CA ILE A 201 2.31 0.23 15.16
C ILE A 201 1.90 -0.76 14.07
N GLU A 202 2.55 -1.92 14.01
CA GLU A 202 2.24 -2.95 13.02
C GLU A 202 0.78 -3.39 13.09
N LYS A 203 0.24 -3.62 14.29
CA LYS A 203 -1.18 -3.88 14.50
C LYS A 203 -2.03 -2.75 13.93
N TYR A 204 -1.76 -1.50 14.32
CA TYR A 204 -2.52 -0.35 13.82
C TYR A 204 -2.50 -0.25 12.29
N LEU A 205 -1.34 -0.49 11.65
CA LEU A 205 -1.21 -0.53 10.20
C LEU A 205 -2.08 -1.64 9.59
N ASN A 206 -2.10 -2.83 10.19
CA ASN A 206 -2.98 -3.92 9.74
C ASN A 206 -4.47 -3.53 9.79
N TYR A 207 -4.91 -2.85 10.85
CA TYR A 207 -6.27 -2.28 10.90
C TYR A 207 -6.48 -1.23 9.82
N TRP A 208 -5.50 -0.34 9.61
CA TRP A 208 -5.57 0.69 8.58
C TRP A 208 -5.76 0.11 7.17
N TYR A 209 -4.94 -0.88 6.80
CA TYR A 209 -4.96 -1.44 5.45
C TYR A 209 -6.06 -2.48 5.24
N TYR A 210 -6.39 -3.29 6.25
CA TYR A 210 -7.25 -4.46 6.09
C TYR A 210 -8.51 -4.45 6.95
N ASN A 211 -8.73 -3.45 7.80
CA ASN A 211 -9.87 -3.41 8.73
C ASN A 211 -9.91 -4.67 9.62
N THR A 212 -8.77 -5.04 10.20
CA THR A 212 -8.69 -6.11 11.22
C THR A 212 -9.23 -5.60 12.55
N PRO A 213 -10.04 -6.37 13.30
CA PRO A 213 -10.44 -5.97 14.65
C PRO A 213 -9.20 -5.73 15.53
N ILE A 214 -9.15 -4.59 16.23
CA ILE A 214 -8.10 -4.29 17.20
C ILE A 214 -8.74 -3.70 18.45
N GLU A 215 -8.33 -4.22 19.60
CA GLU A 215 -8.43 -3.51 20.87
C GLU A 215 -7.39 -2.39 20.92
N LEU A 216 -7.73 -1.23 20.36
CA LEU A 216 -6.86 -0.04 20.44
C LEU A 216 -7.02 0.57 21.83
N ARG A 217 -6.01 0.41 22.69
CA ARG A 217 -5.91 1.25 23.89
C ARG A 217 -5.58 2.67 23.44
N SER A 218 -6.41 3.62 23.86
CA SER A 218 -6.26 5.04 23.58
C SER A 218 -4.86 5.53 23.94
N ASN A 219 -4.30 6.42 23.11
CA ASN A 219 -3.04 7.17 23.26
C ASN A 219 -1.79 6.57 22.56
N ASN A 220 -1.83 6.50 21.22
CA ASN A 220 -0.65 6.21 20.39
C ASN A 220 0.21 7.46 20.06
N THR A 221 -0.06 8.60 20.67
CA THR A 221 0.69 9.86 20.43
C THR A 221 2.02 9.93 21.19
N ILE A 222 2.28 9.03 22.15
CA ILE A 222 3.49 9.03 23.00
C ILE A 222 4.42 7.85 22.65
N ILE A 223 4.67 7.62 21.37
CA ILE A 223 5.49 6.48 20.93
C ILE A 223 6.86 6.93 20.38
N GLY A 224 6.99 8.14 19.83
CA GLY A 224 8.18 8.53 19.07
C GLY A 224 9.53 8.49 19.78
N ASP A 225 9.62 8.90 21.05
CA ASP A 225 10.91 8.96 21.75
C ASP A 225 11.36 7.58 22.22
N LYS A 226 10.38 6.77 22.67
CA LYS A 226 10.58 5.36 23.01
C LYS A 226 11.02 4.52 21.81
N LEU A 227 10.53 4.83 20.60
CA LEU A 227 10.96 4.11 19.39
C LEU A 227 12.44 4.32 19.08
N ILE A 228 12.97 5.53 19.31
CA ILE A 228 14.39 5.82 19.06
C ILE A 228 15.26 5.06 20.06
N GLU A 229 14.88 5.06 21.34
CA GLU A 229 15.58 4.27 22.38
C GLU A 229 15.58 2.76 22.07
N LYS A 230 14.49 2.28 21.47
CA LYS A 230 14.31 0.88 21.06
C LYS A 230 14.74 0.60 19.62
N PHE A 231 15.40 1.54 18.95
CA PHE A 231 15.79 1.39 17.55
C PHE A 231 16.74 0.22 17.34
N GLU A 232 17.83 0.11 18.11
CA GLU A 232 18.81 -0.98 17.93
C GLU A 232 18.23 -2.38 18.22
N PRO A 233 17.45 -2.59 19.31
CA PRO A 233 16.69 -3.84 19.49
C PRO A 233 15.71 -4.14 18.35
N PHE A 234 15.00 -3.14 17.84
CA PHE A 234 14.09 -3.30 16.72
C PHE A 234 14.83 -3.72 15.44
N ILE A 235 15.98 -3.11 15.13
CA ILE A 235 16.78 -3.45 13.95
C ILE A 235 17.24 -4.90 13.98
N ARG A 236 17.70 -5.39 15.14
CA ARG A 236 18.12 -6.79 15.29
C ARG A 236 16.96 -7.74 15.00
N GLU A 237 15.79 -7.45 15.56
CA GLU A 237 14.60 -8.27 15.36
C GLU A 237 14.06 -8.17 13.93
N LEU A 238 14.08 -6.99 13.32
CA LEU A 238 13.67 -6.76 11.94
C LEU A 238 14.53 -7.56 10.96
N ARG A 239 15.83 -7.68 11.23
CA ARG A 239 16.77 -8.46 10.40
C ARG A 239 16.49 -9.96 10.47
N GLU A 240 16.10 -10.47 11.64
CA GLU A 240 15.82 -11.91 11.83
C GLU A 240 14.39 -12.29 11.42
N TYR A 241 13.41 -11.38 11.61
CA TYR A 241 11.98 -11.67 11.45
C TYR A 241 11.23 -10.53 10.74
N PRO A 242 11.58 -10.13 9.51
CA PRO A 242 10.96 -8.97 8.85
C PRO A 242 9.47 -9.17 8.56
N VAL A 243 9.02 -10.43 8.39
CA VAL A 243 7.59 -10.77 8.21
C VAL A 243 6.75 -10.38 9.44
N LYS A 244 7.35 -10.28 10.62
CA LYS A 244 6.67 -9.81 11.85
C LYS A 244 6.19 -8.37 11.72
N TYR A 245 6.90 -7.53 10.96
CA TYR A 245 6.64 -6.11 10.74
C TYR A 245 6.24 -5.83 9.29
N LYS A 246 5.49 -6.76 8.68
CA LYS A 246 5.19 -6.78 7.25
C LYS A 246 4.65 -5.45 6.71
N GLU A 247 3.73 -4.80 7.40
CA GLU A 247 3.15 -3.54 6.93
C GLU A 247 4.12 -2.37 7.10
N MET A 248 4.92 -2.32 8.17
CA MET A 248 6.03 -1.37 8.27
C MET A 248 7.07 -1.58 7.16
N CYS A 249 7.49 -2.82 6.90
CA CYS A 249 8.44 -3.16 5.84
C CYS A 249 7.95 -2.72 4.46
N LYS A 250 6.66 -2.92 4.16
CA LYS A 250 6.04 -2.42 2.92
C LYS A 250 6.12 -0.90 2.79
N ILE A 251 5.95 -0.16 3.89
CA ILE A 251 6.12 1.29 3.88
C ILE A 251 7.59 1.65 3.62
N PHE A 252 8.55 0.98 4.26
CA PHE A 252 9.98 1.22 4.02
C PHE A 252 10.36 0.98 2.55
N ILE A 253 9.89 -0.11 1.96
CA ILE A 253 10.12 -0.43 0.54
C ILE A 253 9.46 0.60 -0.38
N SER A 254 8.22 1.00 -0.06
CA SER A 254 7.48 2.03 -0.81
C SER A 254 8.22 3.38 -0.78
N LEU A 255 8.74 3.78 0.38
CA LEU A 255 9.56 4.99 0.55
C LEU A 255 10.86 4.90 -0.26
N LYS A 256 11.57 3.77 -0.18
CA LYS A 256 12.81 3.53 -0.95
C LYS A 256 12.60 3.70 -2.45
N LYS A 257 11.47 3.22 -2.97
CA LYS A 257 11.16 3.27 -4.40
C LYS A 257 10.46 4.56 -4.85
N GLY A 258 10.01 5.40 -3.93
CA GLY A 258 9.12 6.52 -4.24
C GLY A 258 7.80 6.06 -4.86
N GLU A 259 7.28 4.89 -4.44
CA GLU A 259 6.06 4.31 -5.01
C GLU A 259 4.82 5.19 -4.75
N LYS A 260 4.01 5.41 -5.78
CA LYS A 260 2.77 6.18 -5.70
C LYS A 260 1.56 5.27 -5.70
N ARG A 261 1.12 4.85 -4.53
CA ARG A 261 -0.07 3.99 -4.39
C ARG A 261 -1.34 4.83 -4.39
N ILE A 262 -2.19 4.60 -5.38
CA ILE A 262 -3.41 5.38 -5.62
C ILE A 262 -4.64 4.74 -4.98
N PHE A 263 -4.62 3.40 -4.90
CA PHE A 263 -5.65 2.60 -4.26
C PHE A 263 -5.06 1.83 -3.08
N ASN A 264 -5.83 1.74 -1.99
CA ASN A 264 -5.44 0.96 -0.82
C ASN A 264 -5.46 -0.55 -1.09
N CYS A 265 -6.46 -1.00 -1.85
CA CYS A 265 -6.74 -2.40 -2.18
C CYS A 265 -7.23 -2.48 -3.64
N SER A 266 -7.00 -3.62 -4.31
CA SER A 266 -7.55 -3.97 -5.63
C SER A 266 -9.01 -4.42 -5.63
N GLY A 267 -9.58 -4.70 -4.45
CA GLY A 267 -10.90 -5.29 -4.30
C GLY A 267 -12.02 -4.45 -4.94
N GLY A 268 -12.78 -5.05 -5.84
CA GLY A 268 -13.81 -4.38 -6.64
C GLY A 268 -13.24 -3.51 -7.78
N ILE A 269 -11.92 -3.42 -7.93
CA ILE A 269 -11.26 -2.67 -9.01
C ILE A 269 -10.76 -3.63 -10.06
N ASN A 270 -9.69 -4.38 -9.78
CA ASN A 270 -9.12 -5.41 -10.66
C ASN A 270 -8.95 -6.76 -9.93
N SER A 271 -9.43 -6.85 -8.69
CA SER A 271 -9.53 -8.07 -7.91
C SER A 271 -10.99 -8.31 -7.51
N LEU A 272 -11.46 -9.54 -7.63
CA LEU A 272 -12.80 -9.96 -7.24
C LEU A 272 -12.74 -11.12 -6.25
N TYR A 273 -13.77 -11.19 -5.41
CA TYR A 273 -14.05 -12.34 -4.56
C TYR A 273 -15.29 -13.05 -5.08
N PHE A 274 -15.16 -14.31 -5.46
CA PHE A 274 -16.21 -15.12 -6.04
C PHE A 274 -16.63 -16.22 -5.07
N ASN A 275 -17.93 -16.29 -4.76
CA ASN A 275 -18.49 -17.40 -4.02
C ASN A 275 -18.92 -18.50 -5.01
N PHE A 276 -18.23 -19.63 -4.98
CA PHE A 276 -18.46 -20.72 -5.94
C PHE A 276 -19.87 -21.29 -5.86
N SER A 277 -20.45 -21.35 -4.65
CA SER A 277 -21.75 -21.95 -4.42
C SER A 277 -22.91 -21.06 -4.81
N THR A 278 -22.80 -19.74 -4.60
CA THR A 278 -23.88 -18.78 -4.92
C THR A 278 -23.73 -18.16 -6.32
N GLY A 279 -22.55 -18.27 -6.93
CA GLY A 279 -22.25 -17.58 -8.18
C GLY A 279 -22.00 -16.08 -8.00
N GLU A 280 -21.98 -15.55 -6.79
CA GLU A 280 -21.90 -14.11 -6.54
C GLU A 280 -20.46 -13.59 -6.60
N PHE A 281 -20.29 -12.43 -7.22
CA PHE A 281 -19.08 -11.62 -7.13
C PHE A 281 -19.23 -10.55 -6.06
N LYS A 282 -18.22 -10.45 -5.21
CA LYS A 282 -18.04 -9.45 -4.17
C LYS A 282 -16.70 -8.74 -4.38
N PRO A 283 -16.54 -7.51 -3.90
CA PRO A 283 -15.29 -6.76 -4.04
C PRO A 283 -14.17 -7.33 -3.16
N CYS A 284 -14.52 -7.91 -2.01
CA CYS A 284 -13.60 -8.66 -1.15
C CYS A 284 -14.39 -9.57 -0.20
N ASN A 285 -13.69 -10.43 0.53
CA ASN A 285 -14.30 -11.37 1.48
C ASN A 285 -14.97 -10.71 2.71
N LYS A 286 -14.68 -9.44 3.00
CA LYS A 286 -15.25 -8.68 4.13
C LYS A 286 -16.45 -7.83 3.77
N SER A 287 -16.79 -7.74 2.49
CA SER A 287 -17.96 -6.97 2.05
C SER A 287 -19.17 -7.88 1.96
N ASP A 288 -20.33 -7.40 2.39
CA ASP A 288 -21.60 -8.06 2.13
C ASP A 288 -22.20 -7.63 0.77
N GLU A 289 -21.69 -6.56 0.17
CA GLU A 289 -22.15 -6.06 -1.12
C GLU A 289 -21.80 -7.02 -2.26
N VAL A 290 -22.83 -7.44 -2.99
CA VAL A 290 -22.72 -8.16 -4.26
C VAL A 290 -22.56 -7.16 -5.38
N ILE A 291 -21.49 -7.30 -6.16
CA ILE A 291 -21.16 -6.44 -7.30
C ILE A 291 -21.34 -7.17 -8.65
N GLY A 292 -21.90 -8.37 -8.64
CA GLY A 292 -22.21 -9.14 -9.84
C GLY A 292 -22.54 -10.60 -9.54
N ASN A 293 -22.85 -11.36 -10.57
CA ASN A 293 -23.01 -12.80 -10.52
C ASN A 293 -22.37 -13.43 -11.76
N LEU A 294 -21.96 -14.70 -11.69
CA LEU A 294 -21.37 -15.43 -12.80
C LEU A 294 -22.30 -15.50 -14.02
N GLU A 295 -23.61 -15.59 -13.79
CA GLU A 295 -24.63 -15.67 -14.85
C GLU A 295 -24.90 -14.31 -15.51
N THR A 296 -24.91 -13.22 -14.73
CA THR A 296 -25.29 -11.88 -15.21
C THR A 296 -24.10 -10.95 -15.44
N GLY A 297 -22.90 -11.37 -15.07
CA GLY A 297 -21.67 -10.59 -15.13
C GLY A 297 -21.53 -9.57 -13.99
N ILE A 298 -20.63 -8.61 -14.20
CA ILE A 298 -20.33 -7.57 -13.21
C ILE A 298 -21.24 -6.36 -13.37
N ASN A 299 -21.89 -5.95 -12.28
CA ASN A 299 -22.65 -4.72 -12.23
C ASN A 299 -21.69 -3.51 -12.24
N LYS A 300 -21.69 -2.79 -13.37
CA LYS A 300 -20.81 -1.63 -13.59
C LYS A 300 -21.09 -0.48 -12.63
N GLU A 301 -22.34 -0.28 -12.25
CA GLU A 301 -22.74 0.80 -11.35
C GLU A 301 -22.22 0.55 -9.93
N SER A 302 -22.45 -0.65 -9.38
CA SER A 302 -21.93 -1.07 -8.07
C SER A 302 -20.40 -1.05 -8.05
N ARG A 303 -19.74 -1.52 -9.13
CA ARG A 303 -18.27 -1.48 -9.25
C ARG A 303 -17.72 -0.05 -9.31
N SER A 304 -18.47 0.89 -9.88
CA SER A 304 -18.00 2.28 -10.05
C SER A 304 -17.66 2.96 -8.73
N PHE A 305 -18.30 2.56 -7.63
CA PHE A 305 -17.96 3.03 -6.28
C PHE A 305 -16.51 2.71 -5.90
N TYR A 306 -16.07 1.48 -6.16
CA TYR A 306 -14.71 1.02 -5.85
C TYR A 306 -13.66 1.70 -6.73
N LEU A 307 -13.96 1.86 -8.03
CA LEU A 307 -13.11 2.62 -8.97
C LEU A 307 -12.97 4.10 -8.57
N LYS A 308 -14.04 4.69 -8.02
CA LYS A 308 -14.03 6.06 -7.53
C LYS A 308 -13.33 6.21 -6.18
N ASN A 309 -13.00 5.14 -5.45
CA ASN A 309 -12.40 5.24 -4.12
C ASN A 309 -10.88 5.52 -4.10
N SER A 310 -10.35 6.17 -5.13
CA SER A 310 -8.94 6.57 -5.23
C SER A 310 -8.62 7.77 -4.34
N ILE A 311 -7.34 7.96 -4.02
CA ILE A 311 -6.86 9.15 -3.29
C ILE A 311 -7.11 10.48 -4.03
N PHE A 312 -7.35 10.45 -5.34
CA PHE A 312 -7.63 11.66 -6.13
C PHE A 312 -9.08 12.13 -5.98
N ASN A 313 -10.00 11.20 -5.77
CA ASN A 313 -11.42 11.51 -5.59
C ASN A 313 -11.78 11.80 -4.13
N LYS A 314 -11.01 11.29 -3.17
CA LYS A 314 -11.20 11.56 -1.74
C LYS A 314 -10.79 13.00 -1.41
N HIS A 315 -11.76 13.82 -0.98
CA HIS A 315 -11.55 15.24 -0.63
C HIS A 315 -10.36 15.45 0.32
N ASN A 316 -10.30 14.69 1.41
CA ASN A 316 -9.24 14.81 2.43
C ASN A 316 -7.86 14.32 1.96
N CYS A 317 -7.78 13.63 0.82
CA CYS A 317 -6.53 13.08 0.28
C CYS A 317 -5.86 14.00 -0.75
N LYS A 318 -6.60 14.87 -1.45
CA LYS A 318 -6.07 15.71 -2.56
C LYS A 318 -4.76 16.42 -2.20
N ASN A 319 -4.75 17.10 -1.06
CA ASN A 319 -3.61 17.88 -0.55
C ASN A 319 -2.87 17.20 0.62
N CYS A 320 -3.09 15.89 0.82
CA CYS A 320 -2.49 15.17 1.93
C CYS A 320 -1.07 14.70 1.58
N TRP A 321 -0.10 15.06 2.42
CA TRP A 321 1.30 14.65 2.24
C TRP A 321 1.51 13.13 2.33
N ALA A 322 0.61 12.41 3.02
CA ALA A 322 0.69 10.97 3.24
C ALA A 322 -0.05 10.12 2.19
N LYS A 323 -0.73 10.75 1.21
CA LYS A 323 -1.70 10.08 0.32
C LYS A 323 -1.15 8.84 -0.39
N TYR A 324 0.11 8.89 -0.85
CA TYR A 324 0.73 7.76 -1.56
C TYR A 324 1.21 6.63 -0.65
N ILE A 325 1.47 6.91 0.63
CA ILE A 325 1.89 5.87 1.59
C ILE A 325 0.66 5.18 2.19
N CYS A 326 -0.32 5.98 2.64
CA CYS A 326 -1.53 5.45 3.26
C CYS A 326 -2.55 4.93 2.26
N SER A 327 -2.43 5.34 0.99
CA SER A 327 -3.32 4.96 -0.12
C SER A 327 -4.81 5.23 0.14
N GLY A 328 -5.14 6.12 1.08
CA GLY A 328 -6.50 6.46 1.46
C GLY A 328 -7.24 5.42 2.31
N GLY A 329 -6.56 4.37 2.81
CA GLY A 329 -7.13 3.37 3.73
C GLY A 329 -8.22 2.46 3.13
N CYS A 330 -8.62 1.44 3.89
CA CYS A 330 -9.66 0.49 3.49
C CYS A 330 -11.03 1.16 3.29
N THR A 331 -11.68 0.88 2.14
CA THR A 331 -13.01 1.39 1.77
C THR A 331 -14.10 1.03 2.79
N LEU A 332 -14.03 -0.16 3.38
CA LEU A 332 -15.05 -0.68 4.30
C LEU A 332 -14.94 -0.11 5.73
N SER A 333 -14.04 0.82 5.97
CA SER A 333 -13.77 1.32 7.32
C SER A 333 -14.19 2.78 7.45
N SER A 334 -15.30 3.01 8.15
CA SER A 334 -15.91 4.33 8.36
C SER A 334 -15.32 5.12 9.54
N THR A 335 -14.53 4.49 10.41
CA THR A 335 -14.13 5.04 11.73
C THR A 335 -12.66 5.47 11.84
N LYS A 336 -11.91 5.51 10.73
CA LYS A 336 -10.47 5.76 10.74
C LYS A 336 -10.12 7.25 10.86
N SER A 337 -9.41 7.61 11.94
CA SER A 337 -8.78 8.92 12.07
C SER A 337 -7.49 9.00 11.23
N CYS A 338 -7.52 9.83 10.18
CA CYS A 338 -6.34 10.12 9.36
C CYS A 338 -5.18 10.72 10.16
N ASP A 339 -5.46 11.48 11.22
CA ASP A 339 -4.42 12.18 11.97
C ASP A 339 -3.62 11.23 12.87
N ASN A 340 -4.27 10.22 13.43
CA ASN A 340 -3.58 9.15 14.15
C ASN A 340 -2.62 8.40 13.22
N TYR A 341 -3.06 8.07 12.01
CA TYR A 341 -2.20 7.41 11.02
C TYR A 341 -1.03 8.30 10.60
N LYS A 342 -1.27 9.60 10.34
CA LYS A 342 -0.19 10.55 10.01
C LYS A 342 0.85 10.62 11.13
N GLY A 343 0.43 10.69 12.39
CA GLY A 343 1.36 10.69 13.54
C GLY A 343 2.20 9.41 13.61
N ILE A 344 1.60 8.25 13.37
CA ILE A 344 2.35 6.98 13.27
C ILE A 344 3.32 7.02 12.09
N LEU A 345 2.88 7.51 10.94
CA LEU A 345 3.69 7.58 9.74
C LEU A 345 4.90 8.52 9.89
N GLU A 346 4.74 9.63 10.60
CA GLU A 346 5.88 10.51 10.93
C GLU A 346 6.97 9.74 11.68
N ASN A 347 6.61 8.87 12.62
CA ASN A 347 7.57 8.02 13.32
C ASN A 347 8.23 6.97 12.39
N ILE A 348 7.44 6.33 11.52
CA ILE A 348 7.94 5.36 10.54
C ILE A 348 8.93 6.02 9.57
N ILE A 349 8.66 7.25 9.12
CA ILE A 349 9.55 8.03 8.25
C ILE A 349 10.88 8.33 8.94
N ILE A 350 10.85 8.67 10.23
CA ILE A 350 12.06 8.90 11.02
C ILE A 350 12.85 7.58 11.18
N ILE A 351 12.18 6.46 11.49
CA ILE A 351 12.82 5.14 11.57
C ILE A 351 13.46 4.78 10.22
N TYR A 352 12.74 4.98 9.12
CA TYR A 352 13.23 4.75 7.76
C TYR A 352 14.49 5.58 7.50
N TYR A 353 14.49 6.87 7.87
CA TYR A 353 15.69 7.69 7.77
C TYR A 353 16.88 7.05 8.52
N TYR A 354 16.71 6.66 9.78
CA TYR A 354 17.79 6.01 10.54
C TYR A 354 18.27 4.70 9.89
N ILE A 355 17.35 3.88 9.35
CA ILE A 355 17.71 2.67 8.60
C ILE A 355 18.58 3.05 7.39
N THR A 356 18.17 4.02 6.58
CA THR A 356 18.95 4.43 5.39
C THR A 356 20.35 4.96 5.74
N GLN A 357 20.51 5.58 6.91
CA GLN A 357 21.80 6.14 7.33
C GLN A 357 22.73 5.12 7.97
N ARG A 358 22.19 4.12 8.68
CA ARG A 358 22.99 3.20 9.51
C ARG A 358 23.00 1.76 9.01
N TYR A 359 21.90 1.32 8.43
CA TYR A 359 21.65 -0.08 8.04
C TYR A 359 20.96 -0.19 6.67
N PRO A 360 21.48 0.48 5.61
CA PRO A 360 20.82 0.50 4.31
C PRO A 360 20.64 -0.91 3.70
N GLU A 361 21.53 -1.85 4.04
CA GLU A 361 21.49 -3.24 3.58
C GLU A 361 20.23 -3.99 4.00
N ILE A 362 19.62 -3.61 5.13
CA ILE A 362 18.37 -4.22 5.61
C ILE A 362 17.25 -3.99 4.60
N LEU A 363 17.23 -2.84 3.92
CA LEU A 363 16.16 -2.53 2.97
C LEU A 363 16.18 -3.42 1.73
N GLU A 364 17.33 -3.97 1.34
CA GLU A 364 17.41 -4.98 0.28
C GLU A 364 16.89 -6.33 0.79
N SER A 365 17.38 -6.78 1.94
CA SER A 365 16.98 -8.06 2.56
C SER A 365 15.47 -8.16 2.79
N ILE A 366 14.86 -7.11 3.36
CA ILE A 366 13.40 -7.13 3.59
C ILE A 366 12.62 -7.07 2.28
N GLN A 367 13.17 -6.43 1.24
CA GLN A 367 12.48 -6.33 -0.05
C GLN A 367 12.35 -7.72 -0.67
N GLU A 368 13.43 -8.49 -0.69
CA GLU A 368 13.42 -9.86 -1.19
C GLU A 368 12.37 -10.71 -0.44
N GLU A 369 12.39 -10.70 0.90
CA GLU A 369 11.45 -11.50 1.69
C GLU A 369 9.99 -11.06 1.54
N ILE A 370 9.71 -9.75 1.48
CA ILE A 370 8.34 -9.23 1.40
C ILE A 370 7.77 -9.35 -0.01
N GLU A 371 8.58 -9.16 -1.06
CA GLU A 371 8.13 -9.28 -2.45
C GLU A 371 7.91 -10.73 -2.89
N ILE A 372 8.64 -11.70 -2.32
CA ILE A 372 8.34 -13.14 -2.46
C ILE A 372 6.88 -13.45 -2.06
N VAL A 373 6.28 -12.66 -1.16
CA VAL A 373 4.95 -12.92 -0.59
C VAL A 373 3.80 -12.27 -1.37
N ARG A 374 4.04 -11.26 -2.23
CA ARG A 374 2.97 -10.61 -3.03
C ARG A 374 3.48 -10.04 -4.35
N HIS A 375 2.78 -10.36 -5.45
CA HIS A 375 3.04 -9.74 -6.75
C HIS A 375 2.63 -8.25 -6.75
N PRO A 376 3.51 -7.30 -7.14
CA PRO A 376 3.30 -5.85 -7.00
C PRO A 376 2.15 -5.26 -7.86
N CYS A 377 1.60 -6.01 -8.82
CA CYS A 377 0.55 -5.54 -9.74
C CYS A 377 -0.84 -5.35 -9.11
N THR A 378 -1.02 -5.63 -7.82
CA THR A 378 -2.32 -5.53 -7.15
C THR A 378 -2.63 -4.13 -6.60
N LEU A 379 -1.64 -3.27 -6.32
CA LEU A 379 -1.85 -2.06 -5.49
C LEU A 379 -1.14 -0.78 -5.97
N SER A 380 -0.42 -0.86 -7.09
CA SER A 380 0.37 0.22 -7.70
C SER A 380 -0.07 0.40 -9.16
N PRO A 381 0.22 1.53 -9.86
CA PRO A 381 0.20 1.58 -11.32
C PRO A 381 0.64 0.25 -11.89
N ILE A 382 -0.24 -0.36 -12.67
CA ILE A 382 -0.09 -1.72 -13.17
C ILE A 382 1.31 -1.81 -13.76
N SER A 383 2.16 -2.67 -13.18
CA SER A 383 3.53 -2.82 -13.66
C SER A 383 3.46 -3.14 -15.15
N GLU A 384 4.28 -2.48 -15.97
CA GLU A 384 4.32 -2.71 -17.42
C GLU A 384 4.58 -4.18 -17.78
N LYS A 385 5.16 -4.94 -16.84
CA LYS A 385 5.36 -6.39 -16.92
C LYS A 385 4.05 -7.19 -16.93
N CYS A 386 2.93 -6.61 -16.51
CA CYS A 386 1.63 -7.27 -16.32
C CYS A 386 0.58 -6.99 -17.43
N ILE A 387 0.84 -6.10 -18.40
CA ILE A 387 -0.14 -5.73 -19.46
C ILE A 387 0.33 -6.20 -20.84
N ILE A 388 -0.58 -6.80 -21.64
CA ILE A 388 -0.26 -7.39 -22.95
C ILE A 388 0.03 -6.33 -24.02
N ASN A 389 -0.67 -5.20 -24.03
CA ASN A 389 -0.49 -4.15 -25.05
C ASN A 389 -0.63 -2.73 -24.48
N LYS A 390 0.27 -1.85 -24.89
CA LYS A 390 0.33 -0.41 -24.55
C LYS A 390 -0.45 0.49 -25.52
N SER A 391 -1.20 -0.08 -26.46
CA SER A 391 -1.90 0.68 -27.51
C SER A 391 -3.22 1.26 -27.03
#